data_AF-A0A497H6M8-F1
#
_entry.id   AF-A0A497H6M8-F1
#
_cell.length_a   1.000
_cell.length_b   1.000
_cell.length_c   1.000
_cell.angle_alpha   90.00
_cell.angle_beta   90.00
_cell.angle_gamma   90.00
#
_symmetry.space_group_name_H-M   'P 1'
#
loop_
_entity.id
_entity.type
_entity.pdbx_description
1 polymer ?
#
loop_
_entity_poly.entity_id
_entity_poly.type
_entity_poly.pdbx_seq_one_letter_code
_entity_poly.pdbx_strand_id
1 'polypeptide(L)'
;MLNFLFRIPQIQFSFFSFSEILLNATASEMFNLLLSGCNLETKFSSDTPTGFLLRRKSLSLLNFFEIMWHSWGSNFFSIISSISFSQKEMKSSISLSQFSSKSFFISMETKILYIYVVDKSFYCFFLSSPLEEVNAKVKVLVIFFCLSGAVKMSVLSDLAGFINSELQNAGINVSPVVGEIIVSIFVFILSIIVGWVVYFIFENFLTEWAKKTKTTLDDEILRNTKKPVYFFVILVGAYYAFSSFPPLKPYSTDITHFFGIVEILLIAFILTRVVNVFIRWYAEKTAEHGKRRMSEHLIFLLKKVIHAIIYIFAFLLILDTLGYDLSGVVVGLGVGGIAVALALQNILGDVFSAFSIYFDRPFEIGDFIVIDNYAGTVKRIGIKSTRVQLLQGEELVLSNRELTSAKVRNFKKMKKRRIVFTIGVTYDTPVKKLKKIPDIIKDIISKNEMTEIDRVHFKEFGEFSLNFEIVYYVKTRDYVKYMDIQQEINLAIKEAFEKEGIEIAFPTQTIFLNKTTVA
;
A
#
# COMPACT_ATOMS: atom_id res chain seq x y z
N MET A 1 1.55 79.10 24.82
CA MET A 1 0.63 79.94 25.61
C MET A 1 -0.78 79.46 25.32
N LEU A 2 -1.62 78.96 26.22
CA LEU A 2 -1.53 78.35 27.55
C LEU A 2 -2.90 77.63 27.72
N ASN A 3 -2.90 76.43 28.31
CA ASN A 3 -4.03 75.78 28.99
C ASN A 3 -5.35 75.50 28.22
N PHE A 4 -5.74 74.22 28.14
CA PHE A 4 -6.49 73.64 29.27
C PHE A 4 -6.49 72.11 29.22
N LEU A 5 -6.02 71.55 30.33
CA LEU A 5 -5.99 70.13 30.68
C LEU A 5 -7.30 69.72 31.39
N PHE A 6 -7.51 68.40 31.44
CA PHE A 6 -8.23 67.59 32.44
C PHE A 6 -9.71 67.24 32.25
N ARG A 7 -9.93 65.98 31.82
CA ARG A 7 -10.67 64.85 32.47
C ARG A 7 -11.22 63.93 31.35
N ILE A 8 -11.07 62.60 31.27
CA ILE A 8 -10.77 61.43 32.14
C ILE A 8 -10.44 60.24 31.17
N PRO A 9 -9.78 59.12 31.59
CA PRO A 9 -8.96 58.28 30.72
C PRO A 9 -9.64 57.02 30.14
N GLN A 10 -9.11 56.62 28.97
CA GLN A 10 -9.03 55.29 28.32
C GLN A 10 -10.11 54.23 28.54
N ILE A 11 -10.84 53.93 27.46
CA ILE A 11 -11.45 52.61 27.21
C ILE A 11 -10.64 51.93 26.09
N GLN A 12 -10.11 50.74 26.36
CA GLN A 12 -9.48 49.85 25.39
C GLN A 12 -10.47 49.50 24.27
N PHE A 13 -10.09 49.70 23.01
CA PHE A 13 -10.81 49.11 21.88
C PHE A 13 -10.42 47.64 21.75
N SER A 14 -11.33 46.75 22.13
CA SER A 14 -11.33 45.34 21.75
C SER A 14 -11.89 45.19 20.34
N PHE A 15 -11.10 44.59 19.44
CA PHE A 15 -11.56 44.10 18.14
C PHE A 15 -12.46 42.88 18.36
N PHE A 16 -13.76 43.02 18.11
CA PHE A 16 -14.73 41.92 18.12
C PHE A 16 -14.82 41.28 16.73
N SER A 17 -14.63 39.95 16.68
CA SER A 17 -14.93 39.06 15.56
C SER A 17 -16.44 38.82 15.46
N PHE A 18 -17.07 39.35 14.41
CA PHE A 18 -18.52 39.27 14.20
C PHE A 18 -18.98 38.02 13.41
N SER A 19 -18.20 36.93 13.43
CA SER A 19 -18.53 35.67 12.74
C SER A 19 -19.09 34.57 13.66
N GLU A 20 -19.32 34.83 14.94
CA GLU A 20 -19.81 33.84 15.91
C GLU A 20 -21.31 33.92 16.27
N ILE A 21 -22.07 34.89 15.75
CA ILE A 21 -23.45 35.14 16.25
C ILE A 21 -24.56 34.57 15.34
N LEU A 22 -24.29 34.16 14.10
CA LEU A 22 -25.33 33.66 13.19
C LEU A 22 -25.34 32.13 12.95
N LEU A 23 -24.36 31.38 13.47
CA LEU A 23 -24.30 29.91 13.33
C LEU A 23 -24.66 29.15 14.62
N ASN A 24 -24.80 29.82 15.76
CA ASN A 24 -25.10 29.17 17.05
C ASN A 24 -26.60 29.10 17.40
N ALA A 25 -27.48 29.76 16.64
CA ALA A 25 -28.90 29.85 17.02
C ALA A 25 -29.78 28.68 16.53
N THR A 26 -29.33 27.82 15.60
CA THR A 26 -30.18 26.74 15.04
C THR A 26 -29.65 25.32 15.28
N ALA A 27 -28.38 25.16 15.66
CA ALA A 27 -27.80 23.85 15.97
C ALA A 27 -27.99 23.42 17.43
N SER A 28 -28.00 24.38 18.37
CA SER A 28 -28.17 24.10 19.81
C SER A 28 -29.58 23.60 20.17
N GLU A 29 -30.61 24.10 19.49
CA GLU A 29 -32.00 23.71 19.75
C GLU A 29 -32.36 22.33 19.17
N MET A 30 -31.78 21.93 18.02
CA MET A 30 -31.93 20.57 17.50
C MET A 30 -31.16 19.52 18.32
N PHE A 31 -30.01 19.88 18.89
CA PHE A 31 -29.19 18.95 19.67
C PHE A 31 -29.79 18.65 21.05
N ASN A 32 -30.47 19.62 21.68
CA ASN A 32 -31.16 19.41 22.95
C ASN A 32 -32.47 18.61 22.82
N LEU A 33 -33.13 18.61 21.65
CA LEU A 33 -34.28 17.75 21.38
C LEU A 33 -33.90 16.28 21.21
N LEU A 34 -32.74 15.99 20.60
CA LEU A 34 -32.25 14.63 20.36
C LEU A 34 -31.68 13.93 21.60
N LEU A 35 -31.19 14.67 22.60
CA LEU A 35 -30.60 14.10 23.81
C LEU A 35 -31.60 13.83 24.96
N SER A 36 -32.86 14.21 24.82
CA SER A 36 -33.89 13.92 25.83
C SER A 36 -34.47 12.49 25.79
N GLY A 37 -34.03 11.66 24.84
CA GLY A 37 -34.66 10.36 24.54
C GLY A 37 -33.88 9.09 24.90
N CYS A 38 -32.63 9.15 25.38
CA CYS A 38 -31.82 7.94 25.59
C CYS A 38 -31.14 7.91 26.96
N ASN A 39 -31.82 7.30 27.94
CA ASN A 39 -31.18 6.74 29.14
C ASN A 39 -30.64 5.35 28.81
N LEU A 40 -29.33 5.14 28.96
CA LEU A 40 -28.74 3.80 29.16
C LEU A 40 -27.39 3.95 29.87
N GLU A 41 -27.38 3.63 31.17
CA GLU A 41 -26.19 3.36 31.95
C GLU A 41 -25.48 2.10 31.42
N THR A 42 -24.13 2.05 31.46
CA THR A 42 -23.37 1.12 32.34
C THR A 42 -21.84 1.08 32.05
N LYS A 43 -21.08 1.25 33.14
CA LYS A 43 -19.77 0.68 33.54
C LYS A 43 -18.64 0.46 32.51
N PHE A 44 -17.56 1.23 32.67
CA PHE A 44 -16.19 0.83 32.33
C PHE A 44 -15.42 0.44 33.60
N SER A 45 -14.79 -0.74 33.62
CA SER A 45 -13.73 -1.09 34.58
C SER A 45 -12.36 -0.95 33.93
N SER A 46 -11.46 -0.34 34.69
CA SER A 46 -10.03 -0.17 34.48
C SER A 46 -9.28 -1.50 34.37
N ASP A 47 -8.27 -1.57 33.50
CA ASP A 47 -6.92 -2.01 33.86
C ASP A 47 -5.90 -1.63 32.75
N THR A 48 -4.75 -1.12 33.19
CA THR A 48 -3.57 -0.72 32.40
C THR A 48 -2.49 -1.82 32.51
N PRO A 49 -1.20 -1.69 32.08
CA PRO A 49 -0.56 -0.87 31.03
C PRO A 49 0.39 -1.72 30.12
N THR A 50 0.92 -1.16 29.03
CA THR A 50 2.37 -1.27 28.68
C THR A 50 2.72 -0.46 27.44
N GLY A 51 3.76 0.37 27.56
CA GLY A 51 4.29 1.18 26.47
C GLY A 51 5.19 0.41 25.52
N PHE A 52 5.21 0.83 24.26
CA PHE A 52 6.26 0.49 23.31
C PHE A 52 6.74 1.76 22.59
N LEU A 53 8.01 2.08 22.80
CA LEU A 53 8.81 3.06 22.09
C LEU A 53 8.87 2.71 20.59
N LEU A 54 8.39 3.59 19.71
CA LEU A 54 8.70 3.55 18.27
C LEU A 54 9.48 4.79 17.84
N ARG A 55 10.75 4.52 17.51
CA ARG A 55 11.76 5.38 16.92
C ARG A 55 11.26 6.07 15.65
N ARG A 56 11.56 7.37 15.53
CA ARG A 56 11.52 8.19 14.30
C ARG A 56 11.98 7.40 13.06
N LYS A 57 11.09 7.20 12.09
CA LYS A 57 11.45 6.94 10.68
C LYS A 57 10.70 7.93 9.80
N SER A 58 11.42 8.69 8.99
CA SER A 58 10.87 9.62 8.00
C SER A 58 10.02 8.86 6.98
N LEU A 59 8.75 9.24 6.83
CA LEU A 59 7.84 8.71 5.81
C LEU A 59 8.41 8.96 4.40
N SER A 60 8.58 7.89 3.63
CA SER A 60 8.85 7.96 2.19
C SER A 60 7.55 7.73 1.40
N LEU A 61 7.45 8.29 0.19
CA LEU A 61 6.31 8.17 -0.74
C LEU A 61 5.87 6.73 -1.03
N LEU A 62 6.72 5.72 -0.80
CA LEU A 62 6.34 4.31 -0.92
C LEU A 62 5.34 3.87 0.16
N ASN A 63 5.48 4.37 1.39
CA ASN A 63 4.58 4.02 2.49
C ASN A 63 3.17 4.61 2.27
N PHE A 64 3.06 5.70 1.49
CA PHE A 64 1.79 6.32 1.12
C PHE A 64 1.00 5.44 0.13
N PHE A 65 1.69 4.75 -0.79
CA PHE A 65 1.05 3.80 -1.71
C PHE A 65 0.70 2.47 -1.03
N GLU A 66 1.48 2.00 -0.06
CA GLU A 66 1.12 0.83 0.78
C GLU A 66 -0.18 1.07 1.57
N ILE A 67 -0.35 2.28 2.12
CA ILE A 67 -1.55 2.66 2.87
C ILE A 67 -2.77 2.83 1.95
N MET A 68 -2.61 3.40 0.74
CA MET A 68 -3.70 3.44 -0.24
C MET A 68 -4.11 2.06 -0.74
N TRP A 69 -3.14 1.15 -0.95
CA TRP A 69 -3.41 -0.21 -1.43
C TRP A 69 -4.18 -1.06 -0.42
N HIS A 70 -3.83 -0.97 0.87
CA HIS A 70 -4.58 -1.64 1.94
C HIS A 70 -6.01 -1.09 2.13
N SER A 71 -6.24 0.18 1.83
CA SER A 71 -7.54 0.85 1.98
C SER A 71 -8.54 0.54 0.85
N TRP A 72 -8.06 0.27 -0.37
CA TRP A 72 -8.93 -0.04 -1.51
C TRP A 72 -9.40 -1.50 -1.57
N GLY A 73 -8.62 -2.44 -1.05
CA GLY A 73 -8.92 -3.88 -1.15
C GLY A 73 -10.02 -4.40 -0.21
N SER A 74 -10.17 -3.82 0.99
CA SER A 74 -11.13 -4.28 2.01
C SER A 74 -12.48 -3.58 1.94
N ASN A 75 -12.52 -2.34 1.44
CA ASN A 75 -13.74 -1.52 1.43
C ASN A 75 -14.70 -1.84 0.26
N PHE A 76 -14.21 -2.42 -0.83
CA PHE A 76 -15.03 -2.68 -2.02
C PHE A 76 -16.15 -3.72 -1.79
N PHE A 77 -15.92 -4.74 -0.95
CA PHE A 77 -16.94 -5.74 -0.59
C PHE A 77 -17.90 -5.27 0.53
N SER A 78 -17.45 -4.38 1.42
CA SER A 78 -18.28 -3.77 2.49
C SER A 78 -19.29 -2.74 1.94
N ILE A 79 -18.90 -2.03 0.87
CA ILE A 79 -19.77 -1.05 0.20
C ILE A 79 -20.95 -1.74 -0.50
N ILE A 80 -20.77 -2.95 -1.06
CA ILE A 80 -21.86 -3.67 -1.74
C ILE A 80 -22.88 -4.25 -0.74
N SER A 81 -22.43 -4.73 0.43
CA SER A 81 -23.35 -5.28 1.45
C SER A 81 -24.18 -4.19 2.15
N SER A 82 -23.58 -3.03 2.43
CA SER A 82 -24.25 -1.88 3.06
C SER A 82 -25.30 -1.20 2.17
N ILE A 83 -25.12 -1.20 0.84
CA ILE A 83 -26.12 -0.72 -0.12
C ILE A 83 -27.39 -1.59 -0.12
N SER A 84 -27.25 -2.92 0.06
CA SER A 84 -28.40 -3.84 0.07
C SER A 84 -29.23 -3.76 1.36
N PHE A 85 -28.58 -3.46 2.50
CA PHE A 85 -29.24 -3.38 3.80
C PHE A 85 -30.02 -2.07 3.97
N SER A 86 -29.48 -0.94 3.50
CA SER A 86 -30.10 0.38 3.61
C SER A 86 -31.42 0.51 2.83
N GLN A 87 -31.58 -0.17 1.68
CA GLN A 87 -32.84 -0.10 0.91
C GLN A 87 -34.03 -0.79 1.60
N LYS A 88 -33.79 -1.74 2.51
CA LYS A 88 -34.86 -2.54 3.13
C LYS A 88 -35.49 -1.84 4.34
N GLU A 89 -34.73 -1.04 5.08
CA GLU A 89 -35.22 -0.28 6.25
C GLU A 89 -35.82 1.09 5.87
N MET A 90 -35.44 1.65 4.71
CA MET A 90 -35.94 2.98 4.27
C MET A 90 -37.40 2.98 3.77
N LYS A 91 -38.04 1.80 3.60
CA LYS A 91 -39.41 1.67 3.06
C LYS A 91 -40.53 1.64 4.10
N SER A 92 -40.23 1.55 5.40
CA SER A 92 -41.27 1.34 6.43
C SER A 92 -41.50 2.50 7.40
N SER A 93 -40.83 3.65 7.23
CA SER A 93 -41.04 4.78 8.13
C SER A 93 -40.73 6.11 7.45
N ILE A 94 -41.73 6.99 7.51
CA ILE A 94 -41.71 8.45 7.27
C ILE A 94 -42.20 8.88 5.88
N SER A 95 -43.34 9.57 5.90
CA SER A 95 -43.89 10.42 4.85
C SER A 95 -42.91 11.57 4.55
N LEU A 96 -42.36 11.62 3.34
CA LEU A 96 -41.44 12.67 2.89
C LEU A 96 -41.85 13.15 1.49
N SER A 97 -42.68 14.19 1.44
CA SER A 97 -42.62 15.19 0.38
C SER A 97 -41.54 16.20 0.77
N GLN A 98 -40.59 16.47 -0.12
CA GLN A 98 -39.42 17.34 0.06
C GLN A 98 -38.26 16.70 0.82
N PHE A 99 -37.35 16.02 0.11
CA PHE A 99 -35.88 16.13 0.25
C PHE A 99 -35.26 15.07 -0.68
N SER A 100 -34.74 15.53 -1.81
CA SER A 100 -34.04 14.71 -2.81
C SER A 100 -32.54 15.02 -2.72
N SER A 101 -31.80 14.32 -1.88
CA SER A 101 -30.33 14.36 -1.87
C SER A 101 -29.76 12.96 -1.63
N LYS A 102 -28.80 12.54 -2.47
CA LYS A 102 -28.06 11.28 -2.35
C LYS A 102 -26.74 11.55 -1.64
N SER A 103 -26.50 10.94 -0.49
CA SER A 103 -25.24 11.00 0.27
C SER A 103 -24.46 9.68 0.15
N PHE A 104 -23.13 9.78 0.01
CA PHE A 104 -22.20 8.64 0.04
C PHE A 104 -21.28 8.73 1.25
N PHE A 105 -21.03 7.60 1.92
CA PHE A 105 -20.21 7.50 3.14
C PHE A 105 -18.96 6.66 2.87
N ILE A 106 -17.77 7.15 3.25
CA ILE A 106 -16.53 6.37 3.29
C ILE A 106 -15.96 6.47 4.70
N SER A 107 -15.99 5.36 5.44
CA SER A 107 -15.41 5.25 6.78
C SER A 107 -13.98 4.71 6.67
N MET A 108 -12.99 5.50 7.05
CA MET A 108 -11.64 5.03 7.36
C MET A 108 -11.55 4.97 8.89
N GLU A 109 -11.14 3.82 9.43
CA GLU A 109 -11.03 3.61 10.88
C GLU A 109 -10.32 4.80 11.56
N THR A 110 -11.13 5.49 12.37
CA THR A 110 -10.85 6.66 13.24
C THR A 110 -10.65 8.05 12.64
N LYS A 111 -10.90 8.32 11.35
CA LYS A 111 -11.00 9.71 10.84
C LYS A 111 -12.02 9.82 9.70
N ILE A 112 -13.14 10.50 9.98
CA ILE A 112 -14.28 10.62 9.05
C ILE A 112 -14.09 11.88 8.18
N LEU A 113 -13.98 11.69 6.87
CA LEU A 113 -14.09 12.76 5.87
C LEU A 113 -15.55 12.81 5.39
N TYR A 114 -16.24 13.91 5.64
CA TYR A 114 -17.59 14.12 5.10
C TYR A 114 -17.48 14.85 3.75
N ILE A 115 -17.81 14.16 2.66
CA ILE A 115 -17.99 14.75 1.34
C ILE A 115 -19.48 14.86 1.07
N TYR A 116 -20.01 16.08 1.05
CA TYR A 116 -21.37 16.35 0.61
C TYR A 116 -21.34 16.81 -0.84
N VAL A 117 -22.24 16.24 -1.66
CA VAL A 117 -22.55 16.74 -3.01
C VAL A 117 -23.95 17.31 -2.95
N VAL A 118 -24.06 18.63 -3.04
CA VAL A 118 -25.33 19.34 -3.15
C VAL A 118 -25.23 20.21 -4.40
N ASP A 119 -26.18 20.06 -5.32
CA ASP A 119 -26.28 20.82 -6.57
C ASP A 119 -24.95 20.96 -7.34
N LYS A 120 -24.33 19.82 -7.66
CA LYS A 120 -23.09 19.73 -8.47
C LYS A 120 -21.87 20.44 -7.87
N SER A 121 -21.88 20.80 -6.58
CA SER A 121 -20.77 21.42 -5.86
C SER A 121 -20.21 20.48 -4.78
N PHE A 122 -18.88 20.41 -4.66
CA PHE A 122 -18.19 19.57 -3.66
C PHE A 122 -17.97 20.32 -2.35
N TYR A 123 -18.45 19.77 -1.24
CA TYR A 123 -18.18 20.30 0.10
C TYR A 123 -17.39 19.28 0.93
N CYS A 124 -16.22 19.69 1.45
CA CYS A 124 -15.41 18.91 2.39
C CYS A 124 -15.43 19.57 3.77
N PHE A 125 -15.90 18.86 4.80
CA PHE A 125 -15.76 19.28 6.20
C PHE A 125 -14.84 18.31 6.96
N PHE A 126 -13.91 18.87 7.74
CA PHE A 126 -13.09 18.12 8.70
C PHE A 126 -13.58 18.42 10.12
N LEU A 127 -14.12 17.43 10.83
CA LEU A 127 -14.36 17.53 12.26
C LEU A 127 -13.09 17.11 13.03
N SER A 128 -12.43 18.11 13.60
CA SER A 128 -11.45 18.05 14.70
C SER A 128 -10.50 16.85 14.76
N SER A 129 -9.29 17.01 14.20
CA SER A 129 -8.04 16.53 14.80
C SER A 129 -6.88 17.40 14.31
N PRO A 130 -5.81 17.60 15.11
CA PRO A 130 -4.73 18.50 14.73
C PRO A 130 -4.03 17.95 13.48
N LEU A 131 -3.91 18.82 12.48
CA LEU A 131 -3.21 18.62 11.22
C LEU A 131 -1.69 18.46 11.45
N GLU A 132 -1.21 17.50 12.26
CA GLU A 132 0.23 17.35 12.50
C GLU A 132 0.89 16.27 11.63
N GLU A 133 0.19 15.19 11.23
CA GLU A 133 0.85 14.05 10.58
C GLU A 133 0.67 13.92 9.06
N VAL A 134 -0.15 14.75 8.41
CA VAL A 134 -0.20 14.78 6.94
C VAL A 134 0.94 15.66 6.41
N ASN A 135 1.75 15.12 5.49
CA ASN A 135 2.88 15.85 4.90
C ASN A 135 2.41 17.21 4.35
N ALA A 136 3.11 18.30 4.67
CA ALA A 136 2.73 19.67 4.29
C ALA A 136 2.47 19.81 2.77
N LYS A 137 3.13 18.95 1.96
CA LYS A 137 2.99 18.84 0.50
C LYS A 137 1.57 18.46 0.02
N VAL A 138 0.86 17.60 0.76
CA VAL A 138 -0.52 17.17 0.41
C VAL A 138 -1.56 18.13 1.00
N LYS A 139 -1.27 18.72 2.17
CA LYS A 139 -2.13 19.72 2.81
C LYS A 139 -2.37 20.92 1.91
N VAL A 140 -1.33 21.46 1.27
CA VAL A 140 -1.48 22.62 0.37
C VAL A 140 -2.34 22.28 -0.84
N LEU A 141 -2.15 21.10 -1.46
CA LEU A 141 -2.90 20.69 -2.64
C LEU A 141 -4.39 20.46 -2.34
N VAL A 142 -4.68 19.80 -1.20
CA VAL A 142 -6.06 19.49 -0.78
C VAL A 142 -6.79 20.75 -0.31
N ILE A 143 -6.11 21.65 0.40
CA ILE A 143 -6.67 22.97 0.78
C ILE A 143 -7.00 23.78 -0.47
N PHE A 144 -6.15 23.72 -1.51
CA PHE A 144 -6.39 24.42 -2.76
C PHE A 144 -7.63 23.89 -3.52
N PHE A 145 -7.81 22.57 -3.57
CA PHE A 145 -8.98 21.94 -4.18
C PHE A 145 -10.27 22.13 -3.36
N CYS A 146 -10.18 22.28 -2.04
CA CYS A 146 -11.37 22.56 -1.20
C CYS A 146 -11.80 24.04 -1.29
N LEU A 147 -10.85 24.96 -1.49
CA LEU A 147 -11.13 26.39 -1.63
C LEU A 147 -11.83 26.73 -2.96
N SER A 148 -11.66 25.93 -4.02
CA SER A 148 -12.34 26.17 -5.30
C SER A 148 -13.85 25.92 -5.27
N GLY A 149 -14.36 25.15 -4.28
CA GLY A 149 -15.79 24.89 -4.10
C GLY A 149 -16.49 25.73 -3.02
N ALA A 150 -15.74 26.60 -2.31
CA ALA A 150 -16.23 27.24 -1.09
C ALA A 150 -16.94 28.59 -1.30
N VAL A 151 -16.89 29.18 -2.50
CA VAL A 151 -17.59 30.44 -2.79
C VAL A 151 -18.99 30.12 -3.32
N LYS A 152 -19.98 30.07 -2.42
CA LYS A 152 -21.38 29.98 -2.85
C LYS A 152 -21.74 31.20 -3.69
N MET A 153 -22.40 30.98 -4.83
CA MET A 153 -22.99 32.05 -5.66
C MET A 153 -23.86 33.01 -4.83
N SER A 154 -24.50 32.52 -3.75
CA SER A 154 -25.27 33.35 -2.82
C SER A 154 -24.42 34.42 -2.11
N VAL A 155 -23.17 34.11 -1.76
CA VAL A 155 -22.26 35.07 -1.10
C VAL A 155 -21.90 36.20 -2.06
N LEU A 156 -21.74 35.89 -3.35
CA LEU A 156 -21.44 36.89 -4.37
C LEU A 156 -22.66 37.79 -4.65
N SER A 157 -23.87 37.22 -4.65
CA SER A 157 -25.10 38.02 -4.78
C SER A 157 -25.38 38.89 -3.56
N ASP A 158 -25.11 38.39 -2.35
CA ASP A 158 -25.28 39.15 -1.10
C ASP A 158 -24.31 40.34 -1.04
N LEU A 159 -23.05 40.11 -1.46
CA LEU A 159 -22.04 41.17 -1.57
C LEU A 159 -22.41 42.22 -2.61
N ALA A 160 -22.97 41.80 -3.75
CA ALA A 160 -23.45 42.72 -4.78
C ALA A 160 -24.63 43.57 -4.27
N GLY A 161 -25.53 42.96 -3.50
CA GLY A 161 -26.63 43.66 -2.83
C GLY A 161 -26.15 44.71 -1.83
N PHE A 162 -25.17 44.37 -1.00
CA PHE A 162 -24.55 45.29 -0.04
C PHE A 162 -23.89 46.50 -0.72
N ILE A 163 -23.10 46.26 -1.77
CA ILE A 163 -22.45 47.34 -2.54
C ILE A 163 -23.51 48.26 -3.16
N ASN A 164 -24.59 47.70 -3.68
CA ASN A 164 -25.67 48.49 -4.26
C ASN A 164 -26.39 49.36 -3.21
N SER A 165 -26.62 48.85 -1.99
CA SER A 165 -27.21 49.64 -0.90
C SER A 165 -26.31 50.77 -0.42
N GLU A 166 -24.99 50.56 -0.36
CA GLU A 166 -24.05 51.62 0.03
C GLU A 166 -23.95 52.72 -1.04
N LEU A 167 -24.00 52.36 -2.32
CA LEU A 167 -24.02 53.34 -3.42
C LEU A 167 -25.29 54.21 -3.40
N GLN A 168 -26.43 53.62 -3.03
CA GLN A 168 -27.68 54.36 -2.84
C GLN A 168 -27.62 55.29 -1.62
N ASN A 169 -27.02 54.83 -0.51
CA ASN A 169 -26.80 55.67 0.69
C ASN A 169 -25.86 56.85 0.41
N ALA A 170 -24.91 56.69 -0.52
CA ALA A 170 -24.04 57.76 -1.00
C ALA A 170 -24.71 58.73 -2.00
N GLY A 171 -26.00 58.55 -2.29
CA GLY A 171 -26.80 59.41 -3.18
C GLY A 171 -26.65 59.09 -4.67
N ILE A 172 -26.05 57.95 -5.03
CA ILE A 172 -25.86 57.53 -6.41
C ILE A 172 -26.95 56.50 -6.76
N ASN A 173 -27.97 56.91 -7.53
CA ASN A 173 -29.01 56.00 -8.02
C ASN A 173 -28.47 55.15 -9.18
N VAL A 174 -27.91 53.98 -8.84
CA VAL A 174 -27.47 52.96 -9.79
C VAL A 174 -28.46 51.81 -9.86
N SER A 175 -28.56 51.20 -11.05
CA SER A 175 -29.28 49.94 -11.24
C SER A 175 -28.61 48.82 -10.44
N PRO A 176 -29.36 47.85 -9.86
CA PRO A 176 -28.79 46.69 -9.16
C PRO A 176 -27.75 45.90 -9.96
N VAL A 177 -27.84 45.96 -11.29
CA VAL A 177 -26.88 45.36 -12.23
C VAL A 177 -25.46 45.92 -12.05
N VAL A 178 -25.33 47.19 -11.65
CA VAL A 178 -24.02 47.84 -11.46
C VAL A 178 -23.26 47.20 -10.29
N GLY A 179 -23.94 46.85 -9.19
CA GLY A 179 -23.33 46.14 -8.06
C GLY A 179 -22.79 44.76 -8.45
N GLU A 180 -23.55 43.99 -9.23
CA GLU A 180 -23.11 42.67 -9.72
C GLU A 180 -21.92 42.76 -10.69
N ILE A 181 -21.87 43.81 -11.53
CA ILE A 181 -20.71 44.08 -12.41
C ILE A 181 -19.46 44.41 -11.58
N ILE A 182 -19.59 45.25 -10.55
CA ILE A 182 -18.47 45.62 -9.66
C ILE A 182 -17.93 44.37 -8.96
N VAL A 183 -18.80 43.51 -8.44
CA VAL A 183 -18.38 42.24 -7.80
C VAL A 183 -17.69 41.32 -8.81
N SER A 184 -18.20 41.21 -10.04
CA SER A 184 -17.58 40.36 -11.07
C SER A 184 -16.17 40.81 -11.44
N ILE A 185 -15.96 42.12 -11.61
CA ILE A 185 -14.64 42.72 -11.87
C ILE A 185 -13.72 42.49 -10.65
N PHE A 186 -14.24 42.69 -9.44
CA PHE A 186 -13.49 42.47 -8.22
C PHE A 186 -13.03 41.02 -8.06
N VAL A 187 -13.92 40.04 -8.29
CA VAL A 187 -13.60 38.60 -8.26
C VAL A 187 -12.56 38.25 -9.31
N PHE A 188 -12.66 38.81 -10.52
CA PHE A 188 -11.67 38.59 -11.56
C PHE A 188 -10.27 39.11 -11.16
N ILE A 189 -10.19 40.35 -10.68
CA ILE A 189 -8.93 40.95 -10.20
C ILE A 189 -8.37 40.15 -9.04
N LEU A 190 -9.22 39.78 -8.07
CA LEU A 190 -8.83 38.96 -6.92
C LEU A 190 -8.26 37.61 -7.38
N SER A 191 -8.85 36.97 -8.41
CA SER A 191 -8.33 35.71 -8.94
C SER A 191 -6.96 35.83 -9.59
N ILE A 192 -6.67 36.95 -10.27
CA ILE A 192 -5.34 37.23 -10.82
C ILE A 192 -4.34 37.41 -9.68
N ILE A 193 -4.72 38.13 -8.63
CA ILE A 193 -3.88 38.34 -7.44
C ILE A 193 -3.61 37.00 -6.74
N VAL A 194 -4.65 36.20 -6.49
CA VAL A 194 -4.52 34.87 -5.87
C VAL A 194 -3.67 33.96 -6.74
N GLY A 195 -3.90 33.94 -8.05
CA GLY A 195 -3.05 33.23 -9.01
C GLY A 195 -1.59 33.66 -8.88
N TRP A 196 -1.33 34.97 -8.86
CA TRP A 196 0.03 35.51 -8.74
C TRP A 196 0.69 35.12 -7.41
N VAL A 197 -0.05 35.17 -6.30
CA VAL A 197 0.40 34.70 -4.98
C VAL A 197 0.72 33.20 -5.02
N VAL A 198 -0.13 32.38 -5.64
CA VAL A 198 0.11 30.94 -5.79
C VAL A 198 1.35 30.67 -6.62
N TYR A 199 1.52 31.38 -7.73
CA TYR A 199 2.73 31.31 -8.54
C TYR A 199 3.98 31.69 -7.74
N PHE A 200 3.91 32.78 -6.97
CA PHE A 200 4.99 33.25 -6.11
C PHE A 200 5.34 32.23 -5.01
N ILE A 201 4.35 31.62 -4.37
CA ILE A 201 4.55 30.55 -3.38
C ILE A 201 5.18 29.31 -4.04
N PHE A 202 4.72 28.92 -5.22
CA PHE A 202 5.30 27.81 -5.97
C PHE A 202 6.77 28.07 -6.32
N GLU A 203 7.08 29.28 -6.80
CA GLU A 203 8.42 29.66 -7.21
C GLU A 203 9.37 29.79 -6.02
N ASN A 204 8.97 30.47 -4.96
CA ASN A 204 9.90 30.85 -3.88
C ASN A 204 9.89 29.89 -2.70
N PHE A 205 8.77 29.23 -2.40
CA PHE A 205 8.65 28.37 -1.22
C PHE A 205 8.81 26.89 -1.59
N LEU A 206 8.01 26.42 -2.56
CA LEU A 206 8.02 25.00 -2.93
C LEU A 206 9.31 24.58 -3.65
N THR A 207 9.87 25.43 -4.49
CA THR A 207 11.14 25.14 -5.18
C THR A 207 12.32 25.10 -4.20
N GLU A 208 12.38 26.01 -3.22
CA GLU A 208 13.42 26.00 -2.19
C GLU A 208 13.30 24.81 -1.22
N TRP A 209 12.08 24.31 -1.02
CA TRP A 209 11.85 23.10 -0.23
C TRP A 209 12.20 21.83 -1.01
N ALA A 210 11.94 21.81 -2.32
CA ALA A 210 12.29 20.69 -3.18
C ALA A 210 13.80 20.51 -3.34
N LYS A 211 14.57 21.60 -3.37
CA LYS A 211 16.05 21.55 -3.33
C LYS A 211 16.63 20.89 -2.08
N LYS A 212 15.88 20.84 -0.97
CA LYS A 212 16.30 20.19 0.29
C LYS A 212 16.06 18.68 0.29
N THR A 213 15.31 18.17 -0.69
CA THR A 213 15.05 16.74 -0.84
C THR A 213 16.19 16.05 -1.59
N LYS A 214 16.51 14.81 -1.21
CA LYS A 214 17.58 14.01 -1.86
C LYS A 214 17.23 13.55 -3.28
N THR A 215 16.02 13.84 -3.78
CA THR A 215 15.46 13.30 -5.02
C THR A 215 15.11 14.41 -6.00
N THR A 216 15.63 14.33 -7.23
CA THR A 216 15.37 15.27 -8.34
C THR A 216 13.93 15.24 -8.88
N LEU A 217 13.15 14.22 -8.49
CA LEU A 217 11.76 14.03 -8.90
C LEU A 217 10.88 15.22 -8.51
N ASP A 218 11.01 15.69 -7.27
CA ASP A 218 10.18 16.77 -6.73
C ASP A 218 10.44 18.08 -7.49
N ASP A 219 11.71 18.36 -7.82
CA ASP A 219 12.12 19.54 -8.58
C ASP A 219 11.54 19.51 -10.01
N GLU A 220 11.58 18.34 -10.65
CA GLU A 220 11.10 18.20 -12.03
C GLU A 220 9.57 18.23 -12.12
N ILE A 221 8.86 17.67 -11.13
CA ILE A 221 7.40 17.78 -11.05
C ILE A 221 6.99 19.24 -10.87
N LEU A 222 7.58 19.95 -9.91
CA LEU A 222 7.24 21.35 -9.64
C LEU A 222 7.53 22.25 -10.85
N ARG A 223 8.67 22.06 -11.51
CA ARG A 223 9.06 22.81 -12.72
C ARG A 223 8.05 22.64 -13.86
N ASN A 224 7.51 21.44 -14.03
CA ASN A 224 6.58 21.13 -15.11
C ASN A 224 5.10 21.41 -14.76
N THR A 225 4.78 21.56 -13.47
CA THR A 225 3.39 21.71 -12.99
C THR A 225 3.05 23.15 -12.58
N LYS A 226 4.05 24.02 -12.32
CA LYS A 226 3.82 25.40 -11.87
C LYS A 226 2.93 26.24 -12.79
N LYS A 227 3.20 26.22 -14.11
CA LYS A 227 2.47 27.03 -15.10
C LYS A 227 1.02 26.54 -15.28
N PRO A 228 0.77 25.23 -15.44
CA PRO A 228 -0.60 24.71 -15.48
C PRO A 228 -1.42 24.99 -14.21
N VAL A 229 -0.82 24.87 -13.02
CA VAL A 229 -1.52 25.16 -11.76
C VAL A 229 -1.88 26.64 -11.66
N TYR A 230 -0.96 27.54 -12.01
CA TYR A 230 -1.26 28.97 -12.09
C TYR A 230 -2.43 29.26 -13.03
N PHE A 231 -2.42 28.68 -14.23
CA PHE A 231 -3.49 28.84 -15.20
C PHE A 231 -4.82 28.26 -14.67
N PHE A 232 -4.79 27.15 -13.93
CA PHE A 232 -5.95 26.56 -13.28
C PHE A 232 -6.59 27.52 -12.27
N VAL A 233 -5.79 28.19 -11.43
CA VAL A 233 -6.31 29.18 -10.46
C VAL A 233 -7.04 30.33 -11.16
N ILE A 234 -6.42 30.87 -12.22
CA ILE A 234 -7.01 31.95 -13.01
C ILE A 234 -8.29 31.47 -13.70
N LEU A 235 -8.29 30.25 -14.22
CA LEU A 235 -9.43 29.68 -14.91
C LEU A 235 -10.64 29.52 -13.98
N VAL A 236 -10.42 29.03 -12.76
CA VAL A 236 -11.49 28.93 -11.73
C VAL A 236 -12.01 30.31 -11.36
N GLY A 237 -11.13 31.28 -11.16
CA GLY A 237 -11.55 32.65 -10.84
C GLY A 237 -12.27 33.36 -11.98
N ALA A 238 -11.83 33.13 -13.21
CA ALA A 238 -12.52 33.58 -14.41
C ALA A 238 -13.93 32.96 -14.47
N TYR A 239 -14.08 31.65 -14.24
CA TYR A 239 -15.40 31.01 -14.18
C TYR A 239 -16.36 31.74 -13.22
N TYR A 240 -15.93 32.02 -12.00
CA TYR A 240 -16.76 32.74 -11.02
C TYR A 240 -17.06 34.18 -11.45
N ALA A 241 -16.09 34.89 -12.03
CA ALA A 241 -16.28 36.24 -12.53
C ALA A 241 -17.29 36.30 -13.69
N PHE A 242 -17.15 35.39 -14.68
CA PHE A 242 -18.05 35.31 -15.83
C PHE A 242 -19.45 34.84 -15.43
N SER A 243 -19.55 33.90 -14.50
CA SER A 243 -20.85 33.41 -13.99
C SER A 243 -21.62 34.46 -13.18
N SER A 244 -20.89 35.38 -12.53
CA SER A 244 -21.49 36.49 -11.77
C SER A 244 -21.86 37.69 -12.66
N PHE A 245 -21.36 37.73 -13.90
CA PHE A 245 -21.54 38.87 -14.79
C PHE A 245 -22.96 38.91 -15.38
N PRO A 246 -23.77 39.93 -15.08
CA PRO A 246 -25.22 39.90 -15.37
C PRO A 246 -25.58 39.77 -16.85
N PRO A 247 -24.90 40.45 -17.80
CA PRO A 247 -25.16 40.29 -19.22
C PRO A 247 -24.97 38.86 -19.74
N LEU A 248 -24.22 38.02 -19.02
CA LEU A 248 -23.90 36.65 -19.41
C LEU A 248 -24.77 35.59 -18.71
N LYS A 249 -25.66 35.98 -17.78
CA LYS A 249 -26.60 35.04 -17.13
C LYS A 249 -27.40 34.17 -18.13
N PRO A 250 -27.89 34.69 -19.29
CA PRO A 250 -28.56 33.85 -20.29
C PRO A 250 -27.68 32.71 -20.86
N TYR A 251 -26.36 32.89 -20.85
CA TYR A 251 -25.37 31.92 -21.36
C TYR A 251 -24.69 31.13 -20.24
N SER A 252 -25.22 31.16 -19.02
CA SER A 252 -24.59 30.52 -17.84
C SER A 252 -24.30 29.03 -18.05
N THR A 253 -25.19 28.31 -18.74
CA THR A 253 -25.01 26.89 -19.05
C THR A 253 -23.84 26.66 -20.01
N ASP A 254 -23.74 27.44 -21.10
CA ASP A 254 -22.63 27.36 -22.04
C ASP A 254 -21.29 27.74 -21.40
N ILE A 255 -21.30 28.74 -20.50
CA ILE A 255 -20.14 29.15 -19.70
C ILE A 255 -19.69 28.00 -18.79
N THR A 256 -20.60 27.38 -18.04
CA THR A 256 -20.26 26.23 -17.19
C THR A 256 -19.70 25.07 -18.01
N HIS A 257 -20.28 24.75 -19.17
CA HIS A 257 -19.75 23.70 -20.04
C HIS A 257 -18.36 24.06 -20.59
N PHE A 258 -18.17 25.29 -21.08
CA PHE A 258 -16.88 25.75 -21.61
C PHE A 258 -15.78 25.65 -20.55
N PHE A 259 -16.01 26.24 -19.37
CA PHE A 259 -15.03 26.22 -18.29
C PHE A 259 -14.77 24.80 -17.77
N GLY A 260 -15.80 23.97 -17.63
CA GLY A 260 -15.65 22.57 -17.23
C GLY A 260 -14.80 21.75 -18.23
N ILE A 261 -15.01 21.92 -19.53
CA ILE A 261 -14.20 21.25 -20.56
C ILE A 261 -12.74 21.70 -20.49
N VAL A 262 -12.48 23.00 -20.39
CA VAL A 262 -11.10 23.51 -20.30
C VAL A 262 -10.43 23.05 -19.00
N GLU A 263 -11.17 22.99 -17.89
CA GLU A 263 -10.71 22.45 -16.62
C GLU A 263 -10.30 20.97 -16.74
N ILE A 264 -11.17 20.13 -17.31
CA ILE A 264 -10.89 18.70 -17.52
C ILE A 264 -9.65 18.50 -18.40
N LEU A 265 -9.53 19.25 -19.49
CA LEU A 265 -8.37 19.18 -20.39
C LEU A 265 -7.09 19.62 -19.69
N LEU A 266 -7.17 20.64 -18.84
CA LEU A 266 -6.03 21.14 -18.06
C LEU A 266 -5.58 20.11 -17.01
N ILE A 267 -6.52 19.47 -16.31
CA ILE A 267 -6.24 18.37 -15.37
C ILE A 267 -5.59 17.20 -16.12
N ALA A 268 -6.14 16.78 -17.26
CA ALA A 268 -5.56 15.72 -18.08
C ALA A 268 -4.14 16.07 -18.56
N PHE A 269 -3.90 17.33 -18.94
CA PHE A 269 -2.57 17.83 -19.29
C PHE A 269 -1.60 17.78 -18.10
N ILE A 270 -2.03 18.17 -16.90
CA ILE A 270 -1.22 18.08 -15.68
C ILE A 270 -0.89 16.62 -15.36
N LEU A 271 -1.89 15.73 -15.37
CA LEU A 271 -1.70 14.31 -15.08
C LEU A 271 -0.71 13.66 -16.06
N THR A 272 -0.84 13.92 -17.36
CA THR A 272 0.11 13.40 -18.35
C THR A 272 1.53 13.95 -18.13
N ARG A 273 1.69 15.24 -17.78
CA ARG A 273 3.00 15.82 -17.43
C ARG A 273 3.61 15.12 -16.21
N VAL A 274 2.84 14.96 -15.15
CA VAL A 274 3.26 14.28 -13.93
C VAL A 274 3.69 12.84 -14.22
N VAL A 275 2.87 12.08 -14.96
CA VAL A 275 3.20 10.71 -15.39
C VAL A 275 4.50 10.67 -16.18
N ASN A 276 4.71 11.59 -17.13
CA ASN A 276 5.94 11.65 -17.92
C ASN A 276 7.18 11.90 -17.07
N VAL A 277 7.08 12.75 -16.03
CA VAL A 277 8.18 13.00 -15.09
C VAL A 277 8.47 11.75 -14.26
N PHE A 278 7.43 11.10 -13.71
CA PHE A 278 7.60 9.84 -12.97
C PHE A 278 8.27 8.75 -13.81
N ILE A 279 7.84 8.59 -15.06
CA ILE A 279 8.39 7.60 -15.98
C ILE A 279 9.85 7.88 -16.30
N ARG A 280 10.20 9.15 -16.59
CA ARG A 280 11.58 9.57 -16.87
C ARG A 280 12.49 9.33 -15.67
N TRP A 281 12.07 9.79 -14.50
CA TRP A 281 12.81 9.58 -13.26
C TRP A 281 13.06 8.10 -12.95
N TYR A 282 12.04 7.25 -13.16
CA TYR A 282 12.18 5.80 -12.98
C TYR A 282 13.15 5.18 -13.98
N ALA A 283 13.12 5.64 -15.23
CA ALA A 283 14.02 5.17 -16.29
C ALA A 283 15.50 5.53 -15.98
N GLU A 284 15.76 6.78 -15.61
CA GLU A 284 17.11 7.29 -15.26
C GLU A 284 17.68 6.53 -14.05
N LYS A 285 16.89 6.38 -12.98
CA LYS A 285 17.31 5.67 -11.78
C LYS A 285 17.64 4.20 -12.03
N THR A 286 16.95 3.57 -12.97
CA THR A 286 17.22 2.18 -13.36
C THR A 286 18.51 2.07 -14.17
N ALA A 287 18.81 3.06 -15.01
CA ALA A 287 20.04 3.11 -15.82
C ALA A 287 21.31 3.29 -14.99
N GLU A 288 21.26 4.14 -13.95
CA GLU A 288 22.41 4.43 -13.07
C GLU A 288 22.89 3.22 -12.25
N HIS A 289 21.99 2.30 -11.89
CA HIS A 289 22.31 1.19 -10.99
C HIS A 289 22.85 -0.06 -11.70
N GLY A 290 23.14 -0.02 -13.01
CA GLY A 290 23.66 -1.16 -13.78
C GLY A 290 22.75 -2.39 -13.81
N LYS A 291 21.57 -2.32 -13.21
CA LYS A 291 20.55 -3.37 -13.23
C LYS A 291 19.89 -3.33 -14.60
N ARG A 292 19.78 -4.52 -15.24
CA ARG A 292 19.10 -4.77 -16.54
C ARG A 292 18.19 -3.60 -16.89
N ARG A 293 18.57 -2.80 -17.90
CA ARG A 293 17.70 -1.75 -18.44
C ARG A 293 16.32 -2.39 -18.61
N MET A 294 15.33 -1.91 -17.86
CA MET A 294 13.95 -2.18 -18.21
C MET A 294 13.86 -1.86 -19.69
N SER A 295 13.36 -2.79 -20.51
CA SER A 295 13.37 -2.56 -21.95
C SER A 295 12.71 -1.22 -22.22
N GLU A 296 13.39 -0.33 -22.94
CA GLU A 296 12.86 1.00 -23.28
C GLU A 296 11.46 0.86 -23.93
N HIS A 297 11.26 -0.29 -24.59
CA HIS A 297 9.98 -0.75 -25.09
C HIS A 297 8.89 -0.91 -24.01
N LEU A 298 9.16 -1.56 -22.87
CA LEU A 298 8.16 -1.71 -21.80
C LEU A 298 7.78 -0.35 -21.19
N ILE A 299 8.76 0.53 -21.00
CA ILE A 299 8.53 1.89 -20.51
C ILE A 299 7.64 2.67 -21.49
N PHE A 300 7.93 2.56 -22.79
CA PHE A 300 7.13 3.17 -23.84
C PHE A 300 5.70 2.64 -23.90
N LEU A 301 5.51 1.31 -23.79
CA LEU A 301 4.19 0.70 -23.76
C LEU A 301 3.38 1.14 -22.54
N LEU A 302 3.99 1.11 -21.35
CA LEU A 302 3.33 1.52 -20.11
C LEU A 302 2.89 3.00 -20.17
N LYS A 303 3.75 3.87 -20.70
CA LYS A 303 3.42 5.28 -20.95
C LYS A 303 2.19 5.41 -21.85
N LYS A 304 2.14 4.69 -22.97
CA LYS A 304 1.01 4.72 -23.89
C LYS A 304 -0.29 4.26 -23.24
N VAL A 305 -0.23 3.17 -22.45
CA VAL A 305 -1.41 2.65 -21.74
C VAL A 305 -1.94 3.66 -20.72
N ILE A 306 -1.06 4.24 -19.89
CA ILE A 306 -1.47 5.22 -18.88
C ILE A 306 -2.05 6.49 -19.55
N HIS A 307 -1.43 6.98 -20.61
CA HIS A 307 -1.97 8.12 -21.36
C HIS A 307 -3.33 7.80 -21.99
N ALA A 308 -3.50 6.63 -22.59
CA ALA A 308 -4.77 6.20 -23.15
C ALA A 308 -5.88 6.19 -22.09
N ILE A 309 -5.58 5.67 -20.89
CA ILE A 309 -6.51 5.70 -19.75
C ILE A 309 -6.87 7.14 -19.40
N ILE A 310 -5.90 8.04 -19.22
CA ILE A 310 -6.15 9.46 -18.88
C ILE A 310 -7.05 10.11 -19.94
N TYR A 311 -6.77 9.92 -21.23
CA TYR A 311 -7.56 10.52 -22.30
C TYR A 311 -8.97 9.96 -22.42
N ILE A 312 -9.14 8.65 -22.20
CA ILE A 312 -10.47 8.03 -22.16
C ILE A 312 -11.29 8.62 -21.01
N PHE A 313 -10.72 8.71 -19.80
CA PHE A 313 -11.42 9.32 -18.67
C PHE A 313 -11.73 10.80 -18.89
N ALA A 314 -10.80 11.58 -19.42
CA ALA A 314 -11.04 12.98 -19.75
C ALA A 314 -12.17 13.14 -20.78
N PHE A 315 -12.20 12.30 -21.81
CA PHE A 315 -13.27 12.29 -22.81
C PHE A 315 -14.63 11.95 -22.19
N LEU A 316 -14.69 10.96 -21.30
CA LEU A 316 -15.92 10.61 -20.60
C LEU A 316 -16.40 11.76 -19.71
N LEU A 317 -15.51 12.39 -18.93
CA LEU A 317 -15.88 13.55 -18.10
C LEU A 317 -16.39 14.74 -18.93
N ILE A 318 -15.86 14.93 -20.14
CA ILE A 318 -16.37 15.95 -21.07
C ILE A 318 -17.80 15.61 -21.52
N LEU A 319 -18.08 14.35 -21.85
CA LEU A 319 -19.43 13.91 -22.20
C LEU A 319 -20.41 14.07 -21.01
N ASP A 320 -19.99 13.74 -19.79
CA ASP A 320 -20.79 13.96 -18.58
C ASP A 320 -21.09 15.46 -18.39
N THR A 321 -20.08 16.30 -18.58
CA THR A 321 -20.22 17.75 -18.49
C THR A 321 -21.24 18.27 -19.50
N LEU A 322 -21.29 17.70 -20.72
CA LEU A 322 -22.26 18.05 -21.75
C LEU A 322 -23.68 17.46 -21.51
N GLY A 323 -23.88 16.69 -20.43
CA GLY A 323 -25.17 16.14 -20.05
C GLY A 323 -25.52 14.79 -20.69
N TYR A 324 -24.55 14.09 -21.29
CA TYR A 324 -24.76 12.72 -21.77
C TYR A 324 -24.86 11.73 -20.61
N ASP A 325 -25.82 10.81 -20.66
CA ASP A 325 -25.93 9.74 -19.65
C ASP A 325 -24.83 8.69 -19.84
N LEU A 326 -23.90 8.65 -18.88
CA LEU A 326 -22.79 7.68 -18.87
C LEU A 326 -23.09 6.40 -18.10
N SER A 327 -24.32 6.20 -17.61
CA SER A 327 -24.69 5.01 -16.83
C SER A 327 -24.33 3.71 -17.56
N GLY A 328 -24.63 3.64 -18.87
CA GLY A 328 -24.27 2.49 -19.71
C GLY A 328 -22.77 2.28 -19.86
N VAL A 329 -21.99 3.36 -20.00
CA VAL A 329 -20.52 3.30 -20.09
C VAL A 329 -19.91 2.84 -18.77
N VAL A 330 -20.39 3.36 -17.64
CA VAL A 330 -19.94 2.96 -16.31
C VAL A 330 -20.22 1.48 -16.06
N VAL A 331 -21.41 0.99 -16.44
CA VAL A 331 -21.73 -0.45 -16.37
C VAL A 331 -20.78 -1.27 -17.25
N GLY A 332 -20.55 -0.83 -18.49
CA GLY A 332 -19.61 -1.49 -19.42
C GLY A 332 -18.17 -1.51 -18.90
N LEU A 333 -17.68 -0.41 -18.33
CA LEU A 333 -16.37 -0.32 -17.68
C LEU A 333 -16.28 -1.20 -16.44
N GLY A 334 -17.37 -1.33 -15.66
CA GLY A 334 -17.45 -2.26 -14.53
C GLY A 334 -17.26 -3.71 -14.96
N VAL A 335 -18.03 -4.17 -15.96
CA VAL A 335 -17.92 -5.53 -16.52
C VAL A 335 -16.55 -5.74 -17.18
N GLY A 336 -16.07 -4.76 -17.96
CA GLY A 336 -14.74 -4.80 -18.57
C GLY A 336 -13.62 -4.86 -17.53
N GLY A 337 -13.76 -4.14 -16.42
CA GLY A 337 -12.84 -4.17 -15.29
C GLY A 337 -12.75 -5.55 -14.64
N ILE A 338 -13.89 -6.24 -14.47
CA ILE A 338 -13.92 -7.62 -13.97
C ILE A 338 -13.18 -8.56 -14.93
N ALA A 339 -13.41 -8.45 -16.25
CA ALA A 339 -12.73 -9.27 -17.24
C ALA A 339 -11.20 -9.07 -17.19
N VAL A 340 -10.73 -7.82 -17.08
CA VAL A 340 -9.31 -7.50 -16.92
C VAL A 340 -8.76 -8.03 -15.59
N ALA A 341 -9.51 -7.91 -14.50
CA ALA A 341 -9.09 -8.43 -13.19
C ALA A 341 -8.93 -9.96 -13.20
N LEU A 342 -9.85 -10.69 -13.84
CA LEU A 342 -9.75 -12.15 -14.02
C LEU A 342 -8.54 -12.52 -14.89
N ALA A 343 -8.28 -11.77 -15.96
CA ALA A 343 -7.10 -11.99 -16.79
C ALA A 343 -5.77 -11.75 -16.04
N LEU A 344 -5.75 -10.77 -15.13
CA LEU A 344 -4.57 -10.43 -14.32
C LEU A 344 -4.44 -11.23 -13.02
N GLN A 345 -5.45 -12.03 -12.65
CA GLN A 345 -5.52 -12.74 -11.37
C GLN A 345 -4.25 -13.55 -11.07
N ASN A 346 -3.72 -14.27 -12.07
CA ASN A 346 -2.51 -15.08 -11.89
C ASN A 346 -1.26 -14.21 -11.62
N ILE A 347 -1.14 -13.05 -12.28
CA ILE A 347 0.01 -12.15 -12.11
C ILE A 347 -0.04 -11.51 -10.71
N LEU A 348 -1.21 -11.06 -10.29
CA LEU A 348 -1.40 -10.52 -8.93
C LEU A 348 -1.12 -11.59 -7.87
N GLY A 349 -1.55 -12.83 -8.11
CA GLY A 349 -1.24 -13.96 -7.23
C GLY A 349 0.27 -14.17 -7.03
N ASP A 350 1.05 -14.16 -8.12
CA ASP A 350 2.52 -14.26 -8.02
C ASP A 350 3.15 -13.09 -7.24
N VAL A 351 2.61 -11.88 -7.39
CA VAL A 351 3.09 -10.68 -6.66
C VAL A 351 2.81 -10.81 -5.16
N PHE A 352 1.59 -11.23 -4.78
CA PHE A 352 1.25 -11.44 -3.37
C PHE A 352 2.05 -12.58 -2.74
N SER A 353 2.31 -13.65 -3.48
CA SER A 353 3.21 -14.71 -3.04
C SER A 353 4.64 -14.20 -2.84
N ALA A 354 5.13 -13.30 -3.71
CA ALA A 354 6.43 -12.65 -3.50
C ALA A 354 6.46 -11.89 -2.18
N PHE A 355 5.42 -11.09 -1.89
CA PHE A 355 5.30 -10.37 -0.63
C PHE A 355 5.30 -11.30 0.57
N SER A 356 4.52 -12.39 0.56
CA SER A 356 4.54 -13.37 1.65
C SER A 356 5.93 -13.98 1.84
N ILE A 357 6.66 -14.32 0.77
CA ILE A 357 8.06 -14.79 0.89
C ILE A 357 8.95 -13.74 1.59
N TYR A 358 8.79 -12.45 1.26
CA TYR A 358 9.59 -11.38 1.88
C TYR A 358 9.23 -11.12 3.35
N PHE A 359 7.95 -11.22 3.71
CA PHE A 359 7.47 -10.99 5.07
C PHE A 359 7.71 -12.19 5.99
N ASP A 360 7.26 -13.38 5.58
CA ASP A 360 7.34 -14.60 6.40
C ASP A 360 8.73 -15.25 6.36
N ARG A 361 9.52 -14.94 5.32
CA ARG A 361 10.89 -15.44 5.11
C ARG A 361 11.03 -16.95 5.33
N PRO A 362 10.23 -17.79 4.64
CA PRO A 362 10.39 -19.25 4.70
C PRO A 362 11.78 -19.67 4.20
N PHE A 363 12.33 -18.92 3.24
CA PHE A 363 13.69 -19.02 2.72
C PHE A 363 14.18 -17.64 2.26
N GLU A 364 15.50 -17.46 2.24
CA GLU A 364 16.16 -16.24 1.79
C GLU A 364 17.10 -16.51 0.60
N ILE A 365 17.58 -15.43 -0.04
CA ILE A 365 18.58 -15.54 -1.11
C ILE A 365 19.86 -16.17 -0.53
N GLY A 366 20.35 -17.22 -1.19
CA GLY A 366 21.48 -18.02 -0.73
C GLY A 366 21.11 -19.19 0.18
N ASP A 367 19.82 -19.46 0.39
CA ASP A 367 19.36 -20.69 1.06
C ASP A 367 19.36 -21.88 0.13
N PHE A 368 19.84 -23.02 0.64
CA PHE A 368 19.71 -24.31 -0.02
C PHE A 368 18.34 -24.91 0.33
N ILE A 369 17.49 -25.05 -0.68
CA ILE A 369 16.12 -25.52 -0.56
C ILE A 369 15.89 -26.74 -1.45
N VAL A 370 14.99 -27.61 -1.00
CA VAL A 370 14.46 -28.71 -1.80
C VAL A 370 12.97 -28.47 -2.00
N ILE A 371 12.56 -28.43 -3.25
CA ILE A 371 11.20 -28.21 -3.71
C ILE A 371 10.85 -29.43 -4.58
N ASP A 372 9.91 -30.25 -4.11
CA ASP A 372 9.56 -31.52 -4.74
C ASP A 372 10.81 -32.38 -5.03
N ASN A 373 11.13 -32.61 -6.31
CA ASN A 373 12.29 -33.39 -6.76
C ASN A 373 13.52 -32.54 -7.07
N TYR A 374 13.42 -31.21 -6.94
CA TYR A 374 14.50 -30.28 -7.27
C TYR A 374 15.21 -29.81 -6.01
N ALA A 375 16.55 -29.81 -6.05
CA ALA A 375 17.40 -29.36 -4.95
C ALA A 375 18.37 -28.29 -5.46
N GLY A 376 18.41 -27.14 -4.79
CA GLY A 376 19.24 -26.04 -5.25
C GLY A 376 19.31 -24.86 -4.30
N THR A 377 20.11 -23.86 -4.69
CA THR A 377 20.32 -22.63 -3.92
C THR A 377 19.53 -21.47 -4.53
N VAL A 378 18.77 -20.74 -3.71
CA VAL A 378 18.02 -19.55 -4.17
C VAL A 378 18.98 -18.47 -4.62
N LYS A 379 18.94 -18.09 -5.90
CA LYS A 379 19.77 -17.01 -6.47
C LYS A 379 19.09 -15.66 -6.41
N ARG A 380 17.79 -15.63 -6.72
CA ARG A 380 17.03 -14.37 -6.79
C ARG A 380 15.55 -14.63 -6.57
N ILE A 381 14.93 -13.80 -5.74
CA ILE A 381 13.48 -13.69 -5.62
C ILE A 381 13.06 -12.47 -6.46
N GLY A 382 12.23 -12.68 -7.46
CA GLY A 382 11.64 -11.63 -8.29
C GLY A 382 10.19 -11.36 -7.92
N ILE A 383 9.57 -10.37 -8.56
CA ILE A 383 8.16 -10.02 -8.31
C ILE A 383 7.22 -11.15 -8.76
N LYS A 384 7.49 -11.79 -9.90
CA LYS A 384 6.66 -12.90 -10.43
C LYS A 384 7.23 -14.29 -10.12
N SER A 385 8.55 -14.41 -10.21
CA SER A 385 9.23 -15.71 -10.21
C SER A 385 10.49 -15.67 -9.37
N THR A 386 10.84 -16.80 -8.77
CA THR A 386 12.10 -17.04 -8.08
C THR A 386 13.01 -17.92 -8.93
N ARG A 387 14.31 -17.65 -8.86
CA ARG A 387 15.37 -18.37 -9.57
C ARG A 387 16.18 -19.21 -8.58
N VAL A 388 16.24 -20.51 -8.81
CA VAL A 388 16.94 -21.48 -7.98
C VAL A 388 18.03 -22.14 -8.82
N GLN A 389 19.27 -22.05 -8.38
CA GLN A 389 20.40 -22.74 -9.00
C GLN A 389 20.42 -24.19 -8.54
N LEU A 390 20.14 -25.12 -9.45
CA LEU A 390 20.20 -26.54 -9.15
C LEU A 390 21.66 -27.04 -9.07
N LEU A 391 21.83 -28.22 -8.48
CA LEU A 391 23.14 -28.83 -8.24
C LEU A 391 23.92 -29.11 -9.54
N GLN A 392 23.23 -29.31 -10.66
CA GLN A 392 23.81 -29.63 -11.97
C GLN A 392 24.24 -28.37 -12.75
N GLY A 393 23.94 -27.17 -12.25
CA GLY A 393 24.37 -25.90 -12.87
C GLY A 393 23.30 -25.16 -13.68
N GLU A 394 22.11 -25.72 -13.83
CA GLU A 394 20.93 -25.07 -14.43
C GLU A 394 20.17 -24.15 -13.46
N GLU A 395 19.54 -23.12 -14.01
CA GLU A 395 18.64 -22.21 -13.27
C GLU A 395 17.19 -22.67 -13.44
N LEU A 396 16.61 -23.16 -12.36
CA LEU A 396 15.18 -23.45 -12.27
C LEU A 396 14.39 -22.17 -12.01
N VAL A 397 13.35 -21.95 -12.82
CA VAL A 397 12.48 -20.78 -12.77
C VAL A 397 11.11 -21.21 -12.31
N LEU A 398 10.71 -20.79 -11.12
CA LEU A 398 9.41 -21.12 -10.56
C LEU A 398 8.60 -19.86 -10.31
N SER A 399 7.29 -19.96 -10.51
CA SER A 399 6.35 -18.94 -10.08
C SER A 399 6.40 -18.80 -8.55
N ASN A 400 6.24 -17.59 -8.03
CA ASN A 400 6.22 -17.41 -6.57
C ASN A 400 5.00 -18.09 -5.95
N ARG A 401 3.88 -18.16 -6.68
CA ARG A 401 2.70 -18.91 -6.26
C ARG A 401 2.98 -20.40 -6.11
N GLU A 402 3.66 -21.00 -7.08
CA GLU A 402 4.05 -22.41 -7.04
C GLU A 402 4.90 -22.71 -5.80
N LEU A 403 5.91 -21.88 -5.51
CA LEU A 403 6.77 -22.02 -4.34
C LEU A 403 6.05 -21.89 -3.00
N THR A 404 5.09 -20.97 -2.91
CA THR A 404 4.33 -20.75 -1.67
C THR A 404 3.25 -21.81 -1.47
N SER A 405 2.80 -22.46 -2.54
CA SER A 405 1.88 -23.61 -2.46
C SER A 405 2.58 -24.95 -2.22
N ALA A 406 3.86 -25.07 -2.55
CA ALA A 406 4.64 -26.29 -2.43
C ALA A 406 5.24 -26.50 -1.03
N LYS A 407 5.57 -27.74 -0.70
CA LYS A 407 6.30 -28.08 0.54
C LYS A 407 7.78 -27.79 0.36
N VAL A 408 8.26 -26.68 0.92
CA VAL A 408 9.67 -26.30 0.83
C VAL A 408 10.47 -26.81 2.02
N ARG A 409 11.52 -27.58 1.77
CA ARG A 409 12.48 -28.00 2.80
C ARG A 409 13.70 -27.08 2.76
N ASN A 410 13.86 -26.24 3.80
CA ASN A 410 15.00 -25.32 3.92
C ASN A 410 16.11 -25.92 4.81
N PHE A 411 17.27 -26.18 4.22
CA PHE A 411 18.41 -26.76 4.93
C PHE A 411 19.30 -25.72 5.62
N LYS A 412 19.22 -24.43 5.25
CA LYS A 412 20.01 -23.37 5.89
C LYS A 412 19.62 -23.16 7.36
N LYS A 413 18.34 -23.35 7.69
CA LYS A 413 17.81 -23.26 9.06
C LYS A 413 18.07 -24.52 9.90
N MET A 414 18.66 -25.58 9.32
CA MET A 414 19.00 -26.81 10.05
C MET A 414 20.10 -26.56 11.08
N LYS A 415 19.88 -27.03 12.32
CA LYS A 415 20.87 -26.92 13.42
C LYS A 415 21.71 -28.19 13.58
N LYS A 416 21.08 -29.35 13.40
CA LYS A 416 21.73 -30.65 13.47
C LYS A 416 21.17 -31.58 12.41
N ARG A 417 22.04 -32.40 11.84
CA ARG A 417 21.70 -33.38 10.81
C ARG A 417 21.65 -34.77 11.42
N ARG A 418 20.53 -35.47 11.24
CA ARG A 418 20.38 -36.86 11.69
C ARG A 418 21.04 -37.81 10.69
N ILE A 419 21.87 -38.71 11.20
CA ILE A 419 22.49 -39.79 10.45
C ILE A 419 21.89 -41.10 10.96
N VAL A 420 21.52 -41.97 10.04
CA VAL A 420 21.02 -43.31 10.32
C VAL A 420 21.73 -44.26 9.37
N PHE A 421 22.43 -45.25 9.91
CA PHE A 421 22.95 -46.36 9.11
C PHE A 421 22.93 -47.65 9.93
N THR A 422 23.11 -48.77 9.24
CA THR A 422 23.14 -50.10 9.83
C THR A 422 24.46 -50.77 9.52
N ILE A 423 25.08 -51.38 10.52
CA ILE A 423 26.26 -52.22 10.35
C ILE A 423 25.86 -53.66 10.66
N GLY A 424 26.08 -54.55 9.71
CA GLY A 424 25.92 -55.98 9.91
C GLY A 424 27.23 -56.63 10.33
N VAL A 425 27.21 -57.47 11.37
CA VAL A 425 28.33 -58.35 11.73
C VAL A 425 27.97 -59.80 11.45
N THR A 426 28.97 -60.67 11.30
CA THR A 426 28.74 -62.07 10.92
C THR A 426 28.04 -62.88 12.02
N TYR A 427 27.29 -63.92 11.65
CA TYR A 427 26.52 -64.77 12.58
C TYR A 427 27.39 -65.58 13.55
N ASP A 428 28.64 -65.86 13.17
CA ASP A 428 29.64 -66.54 13.99
C ASP A 428 30.25 -65.61 15.05
N THR A 429 29.94 -64.30 15.03
CA THR A 429 30.42 -63.35 16.05
C THR A 429 29.92 -63.74 17.44
N PRO A 430 30.81 -64.03 18.41
CA PRO A 430 30.40 -64.47 19.74
C PRO A 430 29.57 -63.41 20.49
N VAL A 431 28.57 -63.85 21.27
CA VAL A 431 27.68 -62.97 22.06
C VAL A 431 28.44 -61.97 22.93
N LYS A 432 29.61 -62.36 23.46
CA LYS A 432 30.48 -61.46 24.24
C LYS A 432 30.96 -60.25 23.43
N LYS A 433 31.28 -60.42 22.15
CA LYS A 433 31.64 -59.32 21.25
C LYS A 433 30.41 -58.51 20.84
N LEU A 434 29.28 -59.17 20.56
CA LEU A 434 28.01 -58.50 20.23
C LEU A 434 27.58 -57.49 21.30
N LYS A 435 27.73 -57.85 22.58
CA LYS A 435 27.42 -56.95 23.71
C LYS A 435 28.35 -55.72 23.79
N LYS A 436 29.59 -55.81 23.29
CA LYS A 436 30.55 -54.69 23.29
C LYS A 436 30.35 -53.69 22.15
N ILE A 437 29.77 -54.13 21.02
CA ILE A 437 29.63 -53.31 19.81
C ILE A 437 28.98 -51.94 20.10
N PRO A 438 27.85 -51.86 20.84
CA PRO A 438 27.22 -50.58 21.13
C PRO A 438 28.14 -49.60 21.87
N ASP A 439 28.92 -50.09 22.83
CA ASP A 439 29.81 -49.26 23.64
C ASP A 439 31.01 -48.77 22.82
N ILE A 440 31.60 -49.65 21.99
CA ILE A 440 32.68 -49.27 21.05
C ILE A 440 32.22 -48.14 20.13
N ILE A 441 31.05 -48.28 19.51
CA ILE A 441 30.52 -47.27 18.58
C ILE A 441 30.19 -45.98 19.32
N LYS A 442 29.59 -46.06 20.51
CA LYS A 442 29.29 -44.87 21.33
C LYS A 442 30.57 -44.12 21.71
N ASP A 443 31.63 -44.82 22.08
CA ASP A 443 32.92 -44.21 22.42
C ASP A 443 33.54 -43.49 21.23
N ILE A 444 33.48 -44.08 20.03
CA ILE A 444 34.00 -43.47 18.80
C ILE A 444 33.22 -42.21 18.45
N ILE A 445 31.89 -42.26 18.45
CA ILE A 445 31.06 -41.10 18.10
C ILE A 445 31.28 -40.00 19.15
N SER A 446 31.29 -40.33 20.44
CA SER A 446 31.43 -39.36 21.54
C SER A 446 32.76 -38.59 21.53
N LYS A 447 33.81 -39.10 20.87
CA LYS A 447 35.09 -38.39 20.74
C LYS A 447 34.98 -37.11 19.90
N ASN A 448 34.01 -37.04 18.99
CA ASN A 448 33.82 -35.87 18.15
C ASN A 448 32.79 -34.93 18.79
N GLU A 449 33.23 -33.75 19.26
CA GLU A 449 32.41 -32.74 19.97
C GLU A 449 31.19 -32.26 19.15
N MET A 450 31.30 -32.33 17.82
CA MET A 450 30.25 -31.93 16.89
C MET A 450 29.13 -32.98 16.77
N THR A 451 29.22 -34.11 17.48
CA THR A 451 28.22 -35.17 17.43
C THR A 451 27.34 -35.21 18.69
N GLU A 452 26.17 -35.85 18.56
CA GLU A 452 25.24 -36.12 19.65
C GLU A 452 24.60 -37.49 19.37
N ILE A 453 24.90 -38.49 20.20
CA ILE A 453 24.39 -39.84 20.03
C ILE A 453 22.90 -39.89 20.39
N ASP A 454 22.09 -40.54 19.56
CA ASP A 454 20.71 -40.90 19.88
C ASP A 454 20.63 -42.34 20.36
N ARG A 455 21.02 -43.29 19.51
CA ARG A 455 20.92 -44.73 19.83
C ARG A 455 21.92 -45.58 19.07
N VAL A 456 22.38 -46.65 19.72
CA VAL A 456 23.14 -47.74 19.09
C VAL A 456 22.60 -49.04 19.65
N HIS A 457 21.90 -49.83 18.82
CA HIS A 457 21.22 -51.04 19.27
C HIS A 457 21.41 -52.19 18.30
N PHE A 458 21.46 -53.41 18.83
CA PHE A 458 21.23 -54.60 18.04
C PHE A 458 19.76 -54.63 17.64
N LYS A 459 19.48 -54.41 16.35
CA LYS A 459 18.14 -54.14 15.81
C LYS A 459 17.43 -55.43 15.43
N GLU A 460 18.11 -56.29 14.68
CA GLU A 460 17.49 -57.48 14.08
C GLU A 460 18.52 -58.52 13.66
N PHE A 461 18.04 -59.75 13.47
CA PHE A 461 18.72 -60.82 12.76
C PHE A 461 18.37 -60.70 11.27
N GLY A 462 19.32 -60.23 10.46
CA GLY A 462 19.15 -60.09 9.01
C GLY A 462 19.46 -61.37 8.23
N GLU A 463 19.22 -61.39 6.93
CA GLU A 463 19.37 -62.60 6.09
C GLU A 463 20.80 -63.19 6.11
N PHE A 464 21.82 -62.33 6.15
CA PHE A 464 23.24 -62.71 6.15
C PHE A 464 24.06 -62.01 7.25
N SER A 465 23.42 -61.26 8.15
CA SER A 465 24.11 -60.45 9.15
C SER A 465 23.31 -60.20 10.42
N LEU A 466 24.00 -59.98 11.53
CA LEU A 466 23.47 -59.45 12.79
C LEU A 466 23.52 -57.92 12.73
N ASN A 467 22.36 -57.28 12.60
CA ASN A 467 22.26 -55.85 12.26
C ASN A 467 22.23 -54.96 13.50
N PHE A 468 23.17 -54.02 13.56
CA PHE A 468 23.18 -52.93 14.54
C PHE A 468 22.73 -51.63 13.87
N GLU A 469 21.74 -50.95 14.45
CA GLU A 469 21.30 -49.63 14.00
C GLU A 469 22.00 -48.54 14.80
N ILE A 470 22.60 -47.58 14.09
CA ILE A 470 23.34 -46.47 14.63
C ILE A 470 22.61 -45.18 14.22
N VAL A 471 22.20 -44.39 15.22
CA VAL A 471 21.60 -43.07 15.03
C VAL A 471 22.35 -42.05 15.88
N TYR A 472 22.82 -40.99 15.23
CA TYR A 472 23.43 -39.84 15.88
C TYR A 472 23.18 -38.59 15.04
N TYR A 473 23.40 -37.43 15.66
CA TYR A 473 23.30 -36.14 15.02
C TYR A 473 24.68 -35.52 14.87
N VAL A 474 24.90 -34.81 13.77
CA VAL A 474 26.04 -33.91 13.61
C VAL A 474 25.54 -32.47 13.68
N LYS A 475 26.10 -31.68 14.59
CA LYS A 475 25.76 -30.28 14.91
C LYS A 475 26.30 -29.30 13.87
N THR A 476 26.15 -29.61 12.59
CA THR A 476 26.57 -28.76 11.48
C THR A 476 25.47 -28.64 10.42
N ARG A 477 25.42 -27.48 9.76
CA ARG A 477 24.62 -27.25 8.55
C ARG A 477 25.41 -27.46 7.26
N ASP A 478 26.74 -27.34 7.36
CA ASP A 478 27.64 -27.49 6.23
C ASP A 478 27.65 -28.95 5.78
N TYR A 479 27.28 -29.17 4.51
CA TYR A 479 27.19 -30.51 3.94
C TYR A 479 28.56 -31.19 3.86
N VAL A 480 29.60 -30.46 3.47
CA VAL A 480 30.95 -31.04 3.29
C VAL A 480 31.50 -31.45 4.64
N LYS A 481 31.46 -30.56 5.63
CA LYS A 481 31.90 -30.85 6.99
C LYS A 481 31.15 -32.03 7.62
N TYR A 482 29.85 -32.16 7.33
CA TYR A 482 29.06 -33.33 7.74
C TYR A 482 29.63 -34.62 7.13
N MET A 483 29.94 -34.63 5.84
CA MET A 483 30.49 -35.79 5.15
C MET A 483 31.86 -36.19 5.67
N ASP A 484 32.72 -35.21 5.95
CA ASP A 484 34.05 -35.45 6.54
C ASP A 484 33.94 -36.13 7.91
N ILE A 485 33.06 -35.63 8.78
CA ILE A 485 32.80 -36.23 10.10
C ILE A 485 32.23 -37.64 9.98
N GLN A 486 31.32 -37.86 9.03
CA GLN A 486 30.76 -39.19 8.81
C GLN A 486 31.83 -40.18 8.32
N GLN A 487 32.72 -39.74 7.44
CA GLN A 487 33.85 -40.54 6.96
C GLN A 487 34.79 -40.91 8.11
N GLU A 488 35.18 -39.94 8.94
CA GLU A 488 36.04 -40.16 10.11
C GLU A 488 35.45 -41.22 11.04
N ILE A 489 34.17 -41.11 11.38
CA ILE A 489 33.46 -42.07 12.24
C ILE A 489 33.41 -43.45 11.61
N ASN A 490 33.08 -43.55 10.32
CA ASN A 490 33.00 -44.84 9.62
C ASN A 490 34.35 -45.56 9.59
N LEU A 491 35.44 -44.83 9.33
CA LEU A 491 36.80 -45.39 9.33
C LEU A 491 37.22 -45.83 10.75
N ALA A 492 36.96 -45.00 11.77
CA ALA A 492 37.27 -45.36 13.15
C ALA A 492 36.50 -46.59 13.65
N ILE A 493 35.23 -46.76 13.23
CA ILE A 493 34.45 -47.98 13.52
C ILE A 493 35.11 -49.19 12.87
N LYS A 494 35.51 -49.08 11.60
CA LYS A 494 36.18 -50.16 10.86
C LYS A 494 37.48 -50.59 11.55
N GLU A 495 38.32 -49.64 11.94
CA GLU A 495 39.58 -49.89 12.67
C GLU A 495 39.34 -50.56 14.03
N ALA A 496 38.35 -50.11 14.79
CA ALA A 496 38.02 -50.69 16.09
C ALA A 496 37.49 -52.13 15.96
N PHE A 497 36.72 -52.41 14.92
CA PHE A 497 36.20 -53.75 14.65
C PHE A 497 37.32 -54.70 14.24
N GLU A 498 38.26 -54.26 13.40
CA GLU A 498 39.45 -55.05 13.05
C GLU A 498 40.29 -55.39 14.28
N LYS A 499 40.49 -54.42 15.18
CA LYS A 499 41.26 -54.62 16.41
C LYS A 499 40.62 -55.62 17.39
N GLU A 500 39.29 -55.63 17.50
CA GLU A 500 38.56 -56.59 18.34
C GLU A 500 38.26 -57.93 17.61
N GLY A 501 38.65 -58.06 16.34
CA GLY A 501 38.36 -59.21 15.49
C GLY A 501 36.86 -59.42 15.29
N ILE A 502 36.13 -58.34 15.05
CA ILE A 502 34.70 -58.33 14.70
C ILE A 502 34.60 -58.22 13.19
N GLU A 503 34.07 -59.24 12.53
CA GLU A 503 33.95 -59.27 11.08
C GLU A 503 32.65 -58.57 10.64
N ILE A 504 32.78 -57.64 9.70
CA ILE A 504 31.63 -57.00 9.06
C ILE A 504 31.08 -58.00 8.04
N ALA A 505 29.79 -58.28 8.13
CA ALA A 505 29.14 -59.21 7.25
C ALA A 505 29.07 -58.67 5.81
N PHE A 506 29.32 -59.56 4.87
CA PHE A 506 29.04 -59.39 3.46
C PHE A 506 27.97 -60.41 3.05
N PRO A 507 27.23 -60.18 1.96
CA PRO A 507 26.25 -61.15 1.48
C PRO A 507 26.90 -62.52 1.25
N THR A 508 26.49 -63.51 2.06
CA THR A 508 26.99 -64.89 1.99
C THR A 508 25.84 -65.86 1.76
N GLN A 509 26.11 -66.94 1.03
CA GLN A 509 25.16 -68.03 0.81
C GLN A 509 25.85 -69.36 1.07
N THR A 510 25.18 -70.25 1.79
CA THR A 510 25.61 -71.65 1.92
C THR A 510 24.97 -72.46 0.80
N ILE A 511 25.78 -72.98 -0.12
CA ILE A 511 25.31 -73.80 -1.24
C ILE A 511 25.45 -75.28 -0.86
N PHE A 512 24.33 -75.99 -0.80
CA PHE A 512 24.30 -77.44 -0.65
C PHE A 512 24.34 -78.10 -2.03
N LEU A 513 25.49 -78.68 -2.40
CA LEU A 513 25.66 -79.41 -3.67
C LEU A 513 25.30 -80.90 -3.48
N ASN A 514 24.15 -81.32 -4.00
CA ASN A 514 23.79 -82.74 -4.08
C ASN A 514 24.38 -83.37 -5.34
N LYS A 515 25.23 -84.40 -5.18
CA LYS A 515 25.66 -85.25 -6.30
C LYS A 515 24.47 -86.09 -6.76
N THR A 516 23.90 -85.74 -7.90
CA THR A 516 22.97 -86.63 -8.60
C THR A 516 23.81 -87.54 -9.49
N THR A 517 24.03 -88.78 -9.06
CA THR A 517 24.71 -89.78 -9.90
C THR A 517 23.76 -90.14 -11.04
N VAL A 518 24.05 -89.65 -12.25
CA VAL A 518 23.31 -90.05 -13.45
C VAL A 518 23.77 -91.47 -13.78
N ALA A 519 22.85 -92.44 -13.69
CA ALA A 519 23.08 -93.85 -13.95
C ALA A 519 23.07 -94.18 -15.45
#